data_AF-A0A552IGV3-F1
#
_entry.id   AF-A0A552IGV3-F1
#
_cell.length_a   1.000
_cell.length_b   1.000
_cell.length_c   1.000
_cell.angle_alpha   90.00
_cell.angle_beta   90.00
_cell.angle_gamma   90.00
#
_symmetry.space_group_name_H-M   'P 1'
#
loop_
_entity.id
_entity.type
_entity.pdbx_description
1 polymer ?
#
loop_
_entity_poly.entity_id
_entity_poly.type
_entity_poly.pdbx_seq_one_letter_code
_entity_poly.pdbx_strand_id
1 'polypeptide(L)' 'QSRYALIPWRLMAGMRNVATHEYFQVNLSRVWATIQEDLQILVPQLQEVLESETDAE' A
#
# COMPACT_ATOMS: atom_id res chain seq x y z
N GLN A 1 -2.17 8.45 9.98
CA GLN A 1 -0.97 8.20 9.14
C GLN A 1 0.33 8.72 9.76
N SER A 2 0.32 9.71 10.67
CA SER A 2 1.54 10.22 11.33
C SER A 2 2.30 9.19 12.17
N ARG A 3 1.59 8.23 12.80
CA ARG A 3 2.18 7.16 13.63
C ARG A 3 3.03 6.15 12.85
N TYR A 4 2.71 5.89 11.58
CA TYR A 4 3.43 4.96 10.69
C TYR A 4 3.80 5.67 9.38
N ALA A 5 4.62 6.73 9.50
CA ALA A 5 4.94 7.62 8.39
C ALA A 5 5.80 6.99 7.28
N LEU A 6 6.51 5.89 7.59
CA LEU A 6 7.31 5.14 6.61
C LEU A 6 6.45 4.34 5.63
N ILE A 7 5.22 4.00 6.02
CA ILE A 7 4.29 3.33 5.12
C ILE A 7 3.72 4.36 4.14
N PRO A 8 3.77 4.12 2.82
CA PRO A 8 3.41 5.11 1.80
C PRO A 8 1.89 5.20 1.60
N TRP A 9 1.14 5.47 2.67
CA TRP A 9 -0.33 5.48 2.69
C TRP A 9 -0.96 6.33 1.58
N ARG A 10 -0.42 7.53 1.35
CA ARG A 10 -0.92 8.44 0.33
C ARG A 10 -0.72 7.90 -1.08
N LEU A 11 0.40 7.21 -1.34
CA LEU A 11 0.67 6.58 -2.62
C LEU A 11 -0.34 5.45 -2.88
N MET A 12 -0.57 4.58 -1.90
CA MET A 12 -1.54 3.49 -2.01
C MET A 12 -2.97 4.01 -2.25
N ALA A 13 -3.37 5.05 -1.51
CA ALA A 13 -4.67 5.68 -1.73
C ALA A 13 -4.79 6.27 -3.15
N GLY A 14 -3.74 6.89 -3.66
CA GLY A 14 -3.68 7.39 -5.04
C GLY A 14 -3.80 6.26 -6.07
N MET A 15 -3.06 5.16 -5.89
CA MET A 15 -3.13 4.01 -6.78
C MET A 15 -4.53 3.37 -6.78
N ARG A 16 -5.17 3.25 -5.61
CA ARG A 16 -6.57 2.81 -5.52
C ARG A 16 -7.51 3.75 -6.25
N ASN A 17 -7.35 5.05 -6.11
CA ASN A 17 -8.20 6.04 -6.80
C ASN A 17 -8.10 5.88 -8.32
N VAL A 18 -6.88 5.72 -8.85
CA VAL A 18 -6.66 5.48 -10.28
C VAL A 18 -7.34 4.17 -10.70
N ALA A 19 -7.13 3.09 -9.95
CA ALA A 19 -7.71 1.78 -10.28
C ALA A 19 -9.24 1.76 -10.26
N THR A 20 -9.88 2.52 -9.35
CA THR A 20 -11.35 2.52 -9.19
C THR A 20 -12.05 3.58 -10.05
N HIS A 21 -11.48 4.79 -10.14
CA HIS A 21 -12.17 5.96 -10.69
C HIS A 21 -11.58 6.45 -12.02
N GLU A 22 -10.31 6.14 -12.29
CA GLU A 22 -9.61 6.56 -13.50
C GLU A 22 -9.03 5.34 -14.24
N TYR A 23 -9.79 4.23 -14.28
CA TYR A 23 -9.32 2.93 -14.74
C TYR A 23 -8.76 2.93 -16.17
N PHE A 24 -9.18 3.88 -17.01
CA PHE A 24 -8.66 4.10 -18.37
C PHE A 24 -7.19 4.55 -18.39
N GLN A 25 -6.64 5.01 -17.26
CA GLN A 25 -5.23 5.37 -17.10
C GLN A 25 -4.39 4.25 -16.46
N VAL A 26 -5.00 3.11 -16.13
CA VAL A 26 -4.29 2.01 -15.47
C VAL A 26 -3.23 1.45 -16.42
N ASN A 27 -1.99 1.48 -15.96
CA ASN A 27 -0.87 0.84 -16.63
C ASN A 27 -0.63 -0.54 -16.02
N LEU A 28 -0.96 -1.61 -16.75
CA LEU A 28 -0.85 -2.99 -16.25
C LEU A 28 0.60 -3.39 -15.94
N SER A 29 1.59 -2.91 -16.70
CA SER A 29 3.00 -3.18 -16.40
C SER A 29 3.41 -2.57 -15.06
N ARG A 30 2.91 -1.37 -14.74
CA ARG A 30 3.12 -0.74 -13.44
C ARG A 30 2.42 -1.51 -12.31
N VAL A 31 1.17 -1.93 -12.52
CA VAL A 31 0.44 -2.75 -11.54
C VAL A 31 1.20 -4.04 -11.26
N TRP A 32 1.70 -4.71 -12.31
CA TRP A 32 2.47 -5.93 -12.17
C TRP A 32 3.77 -5.70 -11.37
N ALA A 33 4.53 -4.64 -11.68
CA ALA A 33 5.71 -4.28 -10.92
C ALA A 33 5.40 -4.02 -9.44
N THR A 34 4.33 -3.26 -9.14
CA THR A 34 3.89 -3.03 -7.76
C THR A 34 3.56 -4.33 -7.02
N ILE A 35 2.96 -5.32 -7.69
CA ILE A 35 2.69 -6.63 -7.07
C ILE A 35 3.98 -7.40 -6.76
N GLN A 36 4.95 -7.37 -7.69
CA GLN A 36 6.18 -8.15 -7.56
C GLN A 36 7.24 -7.48 -6.66
N GLU A 37 7.23 -6.16 -6.57
CA GLU A 37 8.29 -5.38 -5.92
C GLU A 37 7.76 -4.70 -4.65
N ASP A 38 6.80 -3.79 -4.79
CA ASP A 38 6.32 -2.95 -3.69
C ASP A 38 5.54 -3.75 -2.64
N LEU A 39 4.63 -4.63 -3.07
CA LEU A 39 3.80 -5.42 -2.16
C LEU A 39 4.60 -6.43 -1.34
N GLN A 40 5.69 -6.99 -1.89
CA GLN A 40 6.56 -7.91 -1.16
C GLN A 40 7.18 -7.25 0.08
N ILE A 41 7.47 -5.94 -0.01
CA ILE A 41 8.02 -5.15 1.10
C ILE A 41 6.91 -4.64 2.02
N LEU A 42 5.78 -4.22 1.45
CA LEU A 42 4.70 -3.59 2.19
C LEU A 42 3.95 -4.57 3.09
N VAL A 43 3.70 -5.81 2.65
CA VAL A 43 2.90 -6.77 3.42
C VAL A 43 3.49 -7.05 4.81
N PRO A 44 4.79 -7.38 4.95
CA PRO A 44 5.42 -7.53 6.27
C PRO A 44 5.30 -6.28 7.15
N GLN A 45 5.51 -5.08 6.58
CA GLN A 45 5.36 -3.83 7.33
C GLN A 45 3.95 -3.63 7.87
N LEU A 46 2.92 -4.01 7.10
CA LEU A 46 1.54 -3.95 7.56
C LEU A 46 1.25 -4.98 8.65
N GLN A 47 1.87 -6.16 8.60
CA GLN A 47 1.76 -7.17 9.67
C GLN A 47 2.36 -6.65 10.97
N GLU A 48 3.55 -6.05 10.94
CA GLU A 48 4.18 -5.41 12.11
C GLU A 48 3.28 -4.31 12.71
N VAL A 49 2.64 -3.51 11.86
CA VAL A 49 1.67 -2.51 12.34
C VAL A 49 0.51 -3.17 13.07
N LEU A 50 -0.09 -4.21 12.50
CA LEU A 50 -1.22 -4.92 13.10
C LEU A 50 -0.84 -5.55 14.45
N GLU A 51 0.33 -6.18 14.53
CA GLU A 51 0.87 -6.74 15.77
C GLU A 51 1.06 -5.64 16.83
N SER A 52 1.70 -4.51 16.45
CA SER A 52 1.95 -3.40 17.37
C SER A 52 0.69 -2.71 17.90
N GLU A 53 -0.42 -2.76 17.15
CA GLU A 53 -1.70 -2.21 17.59
C GLU A 53 -2.52 -3.23 18.39
N THR A 54 -2.30 -4.54 18.18
CA THR A 54 -2.95 -5.61 18.95
C THR A 54 -2.30 -5.81 20.32
N ASP A 55 -0.97 -5.69 20.41
CA ASP A 55 -0.22 -5.77 21.68
C ASP A 55 -0.36 -4.51 22.55
N ALA A 56 -0.93 -3.43 21.99
CA ALA A 56 -1.13 -2.16 22.68
C ALA A 56 -2.52 -2.02 23.36
N GLU A 57 -3.39 -3.04 23.23
CA GLU A 57 -4.66 -3.19 23.96
C GLU A 57 -4.51 -4.08 25.20
#